data_AF-R9WJ11-F1
#
_entry.id   AF-R9WJ11-F1
#
_cell.length_a   1.000
_cell.length_b   1.000
_cell.length_c   1.000
_cell.angle_alpha   90.00
_cell.angle_beta   90.00
_cell.angle_gamma   90.00
#
_symmetry.space_group_name_H-M   'P 1'
#
loop_
_entity.id
_entity.type
_entity.pdbx_description
1 polymer ?
#
loop_
_entity_poly.entity_id
_entity_poly.type
_entity_poly.pdbx_seq_one_letter_code
_entity_poly.pdbx_strand_id
1 'polypeptide(L)'
;MKNIAIMGSSGGAGKDTVADIITDITGIDYQKISLAQEIHRICNKLSSNPQRNELQAVGESMRDIFGENVWMDLTDRTMHGPTIVPDIRKLLEYSHYVMADCKI
;
A
#
# COMPACT_ATOMS: atom_id res chain seq x y z
N MET A 1 10.60 6.57 -14.34
CA MET A 1 9.96 7.40 -13.29
C MET A 1 9.81 6.53 -12.07
N LYS A 2 10.07 7.06 -10.87
CA LYS A 2 10.12 6.25 -9.64
C LYS A 2 8.74 6.23 -8.97
N ASN A 3 8.38 5.09 -8.36
CA ASN A 3 7.23 5.03 -7.48
C ASN A 3 7.52 5.81 -6.20
N ILE A 4 6.46 6.21 -5.50
CA ILE A 4 6.52 6.93 -4.24
C ILE A 4 5.84 6.10 -3.16
N ALA A 5 6.55 5.85 -2.08
CA ALA A 5 6.02 5.23 -0.87
C ALA A 5 5.85 6.30 0.21
N ILE A 6 4.68 6.36 0.84
CA ILE A 6 4.44 7.20 2.02
C ILE A 6 4.17 6.28 3.21
N MET A 7 4.96 6.49 4.26
CA MET A 7 4.80 5.81 5.54
C MET A 7 4.40 6.83 6.60
N GLY A 8 3.62 6.41 7.59
CA GLY A 8 3.27 7.30 8.69
C GLY A 8 2.52 6.59 9.78
N SER A 9 2.66 7.12 10.99
CA SER A 9 2.39 6.45 12.26
C SER A 9 0.95 5.98 12.46
N SER A 10 -0.05 6.69 11.94
CA SER A 10 -1.47 6.39 12.18
C SER A 10 -2.39 6.82 11.05
N GLY A 11 -3.65 6.36 11.09
CA GLY A 11 -4.73 6.99 10.32
C GLY A 11 -4.91 8.44 10.80
N GLY A 12 -5.08 9.37 9.87
CA GLY A 12 -5.18 10.81 10.17
C GLY A 12 -3.86 11.58 10.16
N ALA A 13 -2.71 10.93 9.91
CA ALA A 13 -1.41 11.61 9.80
C ALA A 13 -1.24 12.44 8.50
N GLY A 14 -2.29 12.60 7.69
CA GLY A 14 -2.25 13.38 6.45
C GLY A 14 -1.58 12.70 5.25
N LYS A 15 -1.28 11.40 5.31
CA LYS A 15 -0.58 10.67 4.23
C LYS A 15 -1.33 10.72 2.90
N ASP A 16 -2.63 10.49 2.93
CA ASP A 16 -3.46 10.54 1.72
C ASP A 16 -3.50 11.95 1.15
N THR A 17 -3.55 12.98 2.01
CA THR A 17 -3.47 14.39 1.58
C THR A 17 -2.14 14.69 0.92
N VAL A 18 -1.02 14.20 1.46
CA VAL A 18 0.30 14.36 0.83
C VAL A 18 0.35 13.63 -0.51
N ALA A 19 -0.20 12.42 -0.62
CA ALA A 19 -0.28 11.68 -1.87
C ALA A 19 -1.03 12.49 -2.95
N ASP A 20 -2.16 13.09 -2.60
CA ASP A 20 -2.95 13.90 -3.53
C ASP A 20 -2.19 15.16 -3.97
N ILE A 21 -1.55 15.87 -3.03
CA ILE A 21 -0.76 17.07 -3.32
C ILE A 21 0.44 16.78 -4.25
N ILE A 22 1.07 15.60 -4.16
CA ILE A 22 2.20 15.25 -5.01
C ILE A 22 1.79 15.19 -6.48
N THR A 23 0.63 14.60 -6.77
CA THR A 23 0.06 14.57 -8.13
C THR A 23 -0.14 15.99 -8.65
N ASP A 24 -0.71 16.88 -7.84
CA ASP A 24 -0.95 18.29 -8.19
C ASP A 24 0.34 19.07 -8.47
N ILE A 25 1.35 18.93 -7.62
CA ILE A 25 2.61 19.69 -7.74
C ILE A 25 3.45 19.21 -8.92
N THR A 26 3.49 17.90 -9.17
CA THR A 26 4.37 17.32 -10.19
C THR A 26 3.76 17.38 -11.59
N GLY A 27 2.43 17.49 -11.69
CA GLY A 27 1.71 17.38 -12.96
C GLY A 27 1.81 15.98 -13.59
N ILE A 28 2.31 15.00 -12.84
CA ILE A 28 2.39 13.59 -13.26
C ILE A 28 1.12 12.89 -12.77
N ASP A 29 0.47 12.16 -13.67
CA ASP A 29 -0.68 11.31 -13.33
C ASP A 29 -0.21 10.05 -12.59
N TYR A 30 -0.02 10.18 -11.28
CA TYR A 30 0.32 9.05 -10.41
C TYR A 30 -0.93 8.24 -10.06
N GLN A 31 -0.82 6.92 -10.23
CA GLN A 31 -1.83 6.00 -9.73
C GLN A 31 -1.71 5.90 -8.20
N LYS A 32 -2.75 6.27 -7.45
CA LYS A 32 -2.79 6.07 -5.99
C LYS A 32 -3.34 4.68 -5.67
N ILE A 33 -2.52 3.81 -5.08
CA ILE A 33 -2.92 2.43 -4.73
C ILE A 33 -2.65 2.15 -3.26
N SER A 34 -3.58 1.48 -2.59
CA SER A 34 -3.45 1.07 -1.19
C SER A 34 -3.16 -0.43 -1.10
N LEU A 35 -2.12 -0.82 -0.36
CA LEU A 35 -1.83 -2.21 -0.02
C LEU A 35 -2.97 -2.84 0.79
N ALA A 36 -3.66 -2.03 1.61
CA ALA A 36 -4.77 -2.49 2.42
C ALA A 36 -6.06 -2.77 1.62
N GLN A 37 -6.14 -2.40 0.33
CA GLN A 37 -7.36 -2.53 -0.46
C GLN A 37 -7.90 -3.96 -0.52
N GLU A 38 -7.03 -4.95 -0.76
CA GLU A 38 -7.44 -6.36 -0.81
C GLU A 38 -7.73 -6.93 0.58
N ILE A 39 -7.07 -6.43 1.64
CA ILE A 39 -7.42 -6.76 3.03
C ILE A 39 -8.87 -6.33 3.31
N HIS A 40 -9.21 -5.08 2.98
CA HIS A 40 -10.57 -4.57 3.12
C HIS A 40 -11.57 -5.40 2.32
N ARG A 41 -11.23 -5.78 1.08
CA ARG A 41 -12.08 -6.61 0.23
C ARG A 41 -12.38 -7.98 0.85
N ILE A 42 -11.38 -8.62 1.45
CA ILE A 42 -11.54 -9.90 2.13
C ILE A 42 -12.39 -9.73 3.39
N CYS A 43 -12.03 -8.78 4.27
CA CYS A 43 -12.74 -8.58 5.53
C CYS A 43 -14.20 -8.16 5.34
N ASN A 44 -14.50 -7.34 4.32
CA ASN A 44 -15.88 -6.93 4.00
C ASN A 44 -16.77 -8.09 3.50
N LYS A 45 -16.18 -9.21 3.04
CA LYS A 45 -16.93 -10.43 2.73
C LYS A 45 -17.28 -11.25 3.97
N LEU A 46 -16.53 -11.06 5.06
CA LEU A 46 -16.66 -11.82 6.31
C LEU A 46 -17.51 -11.06 7.34
N SER A 47 -17.48 -9.74 7.32
CA SER A 47 -18.20 -8.85 8.25
C SER A 47 -18.65 -7.57 7.54
N SER A 48 -19.79 -7.01 7.96
CA SER A 48 -20.32 -5.76 7.41
C SER A 48 -19.57 -4.51 7.86
N ASN A 49 -18.84 -4.58 8.97
CA ASN A 49 -18.05 -3.46 9.50
C ASN A 49 -16.81 -3.98 10.24
N PRO A 50 -15.78 -4.44 9.51
CA PRO A 50 -14.59 -4.99 10.13
C PRO A 50 -13.85 -3.93 10.95
N GLN A 51 -13.49 -4.29 12.17
CA GLN A 51 -12.72 -3.44 13.06
C GLN A 51 -11.26 -3.37 12.62
N ARG A 52 -10.57 -2.29 13.00
CA ARG A 52 -9.17 -2.06 12.58
C ARG A 52 -8.22 -3.18 12.99
N ASN A 53 -8.40 -3.73 14.18
CA ASN A 53 -7.60 -4.86 14.67
C ASN A 53 -7.84 -6.13 13.85
N GLU A 54 -9.06 -6.36 13.36
CA GLU A 54 -9.39 -7.50 12.50
C GLU A 54 -8.71 -7.38 11.14
N LEU A 55 -8.71 -6.18 10.54
CA LEU A 55 -7.99 -5.89 9.29
C LEU A 55 -6.48 -6.17 9.45
N GLN A 56 -5.89 -5.73 10.56
CA GLN A 56 -4.48 -5.98 10.86
C GLN A 56 -4.20 -7.46 11.07
N ALA A 57 -5.06 -8.17 11.81
CA ALA A 57 -4.92 -9.60 12.05
C ALA A 57 -4.97 -10.41 10.75
N VAL A 58 -5.91 -10.11 9.85
CA VAL A 58 -5.99 -10.74 8.52
C VAL A 58 -4.76 -10.38 7.68
N GLY A 59 -4.33 -9.12 7.72
CA GLY A 59 -3.14 -8.63 7.05
C GLY A 59 -1.88 -9.43 7.40
N GLU A 60 -1.61 -9.64 8.68
CA GLU A 60 -0.45 -10.42 9.14
C GLU A 60 -0.65 -11.92 8.92
N SER A 61 -1.83 -12.48 9.20
CA SER A 61 -2.09 -13.92 9.01
C SER A 61 -1.88 -14.36 7.55
N MET A 62 -2.26 -13.52 6.58
CA MET A 62 -2.02 -13.84 5.17
C MET A 62 -0.54 -13.81 4.81
N ARG A 63 0.27 -12.96 5.45
CA ARG A 63 1.73 -12.99 5.27
C ARG A 63 2.33 -14.25 5.84
N ASP A 64 1.85 -14.71 6.98
CA ASP A 64 2.31 -15.96 7.59
C ASP A 64 1.99 -17.18 6.70
N ILE A 65 0.83 -17.18 6.03
CA ILE A 65 0.37 -18.31 5.20
C ILE A 65 1.00 -18.28 3.79
N PHE A 66 1.03 -17.11 3.14
CA PHE A 66 1.38 -16.98 1.72
C PHE A 66 2.73 -16.30 1.48
N GLY A 67 3.40 -15.86 2.54
CA GLY A 67 4.68 -15.16 2.51
C GLY A 67 4.56 -13.64 2.66
N GLU A 68 5.63 -13.02 3.14
CA GLU A 68 5.71 -11.57 3.44
C GLU A 68 5.37 -10.66 2.24
N ASN A 69 5.56 -11.17 1.02
CA ASN A 69 5.34 -10.44 -0.23
C ASN A 69 3.90 -10.48 -0.74
N VAL A 70 3.01 -11.27 -0.13
CA VAL A 70 1.66 -11.55 -0.68
C VAL A 70 0.88 -10.29 -1.08
N TRP A 71 0.94 -9.24 -0.27
CA TRP A 71 0.21 -8.01 -0.54
C TRP A 71 0.85 -7.19 -1.67
N MET A 72 2.17 -7.20 -1.77
CA MET A 72 2.88 -6.56 -2.87
C MET A 72 2.60 -7.28 -4.19
N ASP A 73 2.70 -8.61 -4.19
CA ASP A 73 2.44 -9.43 -5.38
C ASP A 73 1.00 -9.26 -5.91
N LEU A 74 0.03 -9.02 -5.02
CA LEU A 74 -1.35 -8.72 -5.40
C LEU A 74 -1.50 -7.29 -5.93
N THR A 75 -0.89 -6.31 -5.27
CA THR A 75 -0.94 -4.90 -5.67
C THR A 75 -0.24 -4.67 -7.01
N ASP A 76 0.92 -5.28 -7.24
CA ASP A 76 1.72 -5.11 -8.46
C ASP A 76 0.95 -5.49 -9.73
N ARG A 77 0.03 -6.46 -9.63
CA ARG A 77 -0.84 -6.88 -10.76
C ARG A 77 -1.79 -5.79 -11.23
N THR A 78 -2.04 -4.79 -10.40
CA THR A 78 -2.96 -3.67 -10.66
C THR A 78 -2.25 -2.36 -11.00
N MET A 79 -0.91 -2.36 -10.95
CA MET A 79 -0.09 -1.20 -11.29
C MET A 79 0.12 -1.13 -12.80
N HIS A 80 -0.16 0.03 -13.38
CA HIS A 80 -0.02 0.25 -14.83
C HIS A 80 0.88 1.44 -15.20
N GLY A 81 1.43 2.14 -14.20
CA GLY A 81 2.27 3.31 -14.39
C GLY A 81 2.93 3.80 -13.10
N PRO A 82 3.47 5.03 -13.08
CA PRO A 82 4.00 5.65 -11.88
C PRO A 82 2.97 5.60 -10.76
N THR A 83 3.35 5.07 -9.60
CA THR A 83 2.40 4.79 -8.51
C THR A 83 2.82 5.47 -7.21
N ILE A 84 1.83 5.98 -6.47
CA ILE A 84 1.97 6.39 -5.08
C ILE A 84 1.29 5.34 -4.20
N VAL A 85 2.02 4.79 -3.24
CA VAL A 85 1.53 3.83 -2.23
C VAL A 85 1.53 4.53 -0.86
N PRO A 86 0.38 5.01 -0.36
CA PRO A 86 0.32 5.88 0.81
C PRO A 86 0.27 5.15 2.16
N ASP A 87 0.15 3.82 2.15
CA ASP A 87 -0.14 3.00 3.33
C ASP A 87 0.93 1.92 3.60
N ILE A 88 2.19 2.25 3.29
CA ILE A 88 3.35 1.40 3.61
C ILE A 88 3.49 1.25 5.13
N ARG A 89 3.70 0.01 5.59
CA ARG A 89 3.81 -0.36 7.01
C ARG A 89 5.07 -1.15 7.34
N LYS A 90 5.62 -1.90 6.39
CA LYS A 90 6.85 -2.70 6.57
C LYS A 90 7.98 -2.14 5.71
N LEU A 91 9.22 -2.22 6.22
CA LEU A 91 10.42 -1.78 5.49
C LEU A 91 10.62 -2.52 4.16
N LEU A 92 10.20 -3.80 4.13
CA LEU A 92 10.23 -4.62 2.92
C LEU A 92 9.39 -4.01 1.79
N GLU A 93 8.21 -3.46 2.11
CA GLU A 93 7.33 -2.81 1.14
C GLU A 93 7.94 -1.52 0.59
N TYR A 94 8.53 -0.71 1.48
CA TYR A 94 9.28 0.47 1.06
C TYR A 94 10.41 0.10 0.09
N SER A 95 11.17 -0.94 0.43
CA SER A 95 12.29 -1.42 -0.38
C SER A 95 11.81 -1.91 -1.75
N HIS A 96 10.72 -2.65 -1.79
CA HIS A 96 10.12 -3.14 -3.03
C HIS A 96 9.69 -1.99 -3.96
N TYR A 97 8.94 -1.01 -3.45
CA TYR A 97 8.39 0.04 -4.31
C TYR A 97 9.39 1.14 -4.69
N VAL A 98 10.32 1.48 -3.80
CA VAL A 98 11.23 2.63 -4.01
C VAL A 98 12.63 2.21 -4.44
N MET A 99 13.09 1.03 -4.02
CA MET A 99 14.49 0.61 -4.18
C MET A 99 14.71 -0.50 -5.21
N ALA A 100 13.69 -1.21 -5.69
CA ALA A 100 13.85 -2.33 -6.62
C ALA A 100 14.50 -1.95 -7.97
N ASP A 101 14.47 -0.68 -8.36
CA ASP A 101 15.19 -0.16 -9.55
C ASP A 101 16.66 0.19 -9.28
N CYS A 102 17.14 0.07 -8.04
CA CYS A 102 18.55 0.28 -7.67
C CYS A 102 19.32 -1.04 -7.79
N LYS A 103 19.59 -1.48 -9.03
CA LYS A 103 20.67 -2.45 -9.25
C LYS A 103 22.00 -1.69 -9.10
N ILE A 104 22.75 -2.01 -8.04
CA ILE A 104 24.17 -1.62 -7.88
C ILE A 104 25.02 -2.53 -8.76
#